data_AF-S4NBS5-F1
#
_entry.id   AF-S4NBS5-F1
#
_cell.length_a   1.000
_cell.length_b   1.000
_cell.length_c   1.000
_cell.angle_alpha   90.00
_cell.angle_beta   90.00
_cell.angle_gamma   90.00
#
_symmetry.space_group_name_H-M   'P 1'
#
loop_
_entity.id
_entity.type
_entity.pdbx_description
1 polymer ?
#
loop_
_entity_poly.entity_id
_entity_poly.type
_entity_poly.pdbx_seq_one_letter_code
_entity_poly.pdbx_strand_id
1 'polypeptide(L)' 'MTMQQLRDRMIHYLTITVPFCGLIISILGVCYFMWWSGDHSTGALIYSLIPVAMGVLISIPGWFWKREAQKNDNDKK' A
#
# COMPACT_ATOMS: atom_id res chain seq x y z
N MET A 1 21.12 3.05 15.38
CA MET A 1 20.14 3.40 14.33
C MET A 1 19.82 4.87 14.49
N THR A 2 20.07 5.70 13.48
CA THR A 2 19.81 7.15 13.60
C THR A 2 18.33 7.45 13.36
N MET A 3 17.81 8.56 13.89
CA MET A 3 16.40 8.95 13.69
C MET A 3 16.02 9.11 12.22
N GLN A 4 16.97 9.51 11.37
CA GLN A 4 16.77 9.57 9.91
C GLN A 4 16.55 8.18 9.29
N GLN A 5 17.33 7.16 9.70
CA GLN A 5 17.16 5.79 9.21
C GLN A 5 15.81 5.18 9.63
N LEU A 6 15.33 5.52 10.83
CA LEU A 6 14.03 5.05 11.31
C LEU A 6 12.88 5.68 10.49
N ARG A 7 12.96 7.00 10.25
CA ARG A 7 12.04 7.75 9.39
C ARG A 7 11.98 7.17 7.97
N ASP A 8 13.12 6.95 7.34
CA ASP A 8 13.18 6.40 5.97
C ASP A 8 12.56 5.01 5.87
N ARG A 9 12.82 4.14 6.86
CA ARG A 9 12.17 2.82 6.91
C ARG A 9 10.66 2.95 7.07
N MET A 10 10.19 3.81 7.96
CA MET A 10 8.76 4.00 8.20
C MET A 10 8.03 4.52 6.95
N ILE A 11 8.62 5.50 6.26
CA ILE A 11 8.11 6.02 4.99
C ILE A 11 8.10 4.92 3.92
N HIS A 12 9.16 4.11 3.85
CA HIS A 12 9.23 2.99 2.91
C HIS A 12 8.15 1.93 3.15
N TYR A 13 7.91 1.56 4.41
CA TYR A 13 6.83 0.64 4.78
C TYR A 13 5.45 1.18 4.37
N LEU A 14 5.17 2.45 4.67
CA LEU A 14 3.90 3.10 4.32
C LEU A 14 3.70 3.20 2.80
N THR A 15 4.79 3.42 2.06
CA THR A 15 4.77 3.69 0.63
C THR A 15 4.70 2.42 -0.21
N ILE A 16 5.36 1.35 0.20
CA ILE A 16 5.53 0.14 -0.63
C ILE A 16 4.85 -1.06 0.00
N THR A 17 5.08 -1.32 1.28
CA THR A 17 4.57 -2.53 1.93
C THR A 17 3.05 -2.49 2.06
N VAL A 18 2.47 -1.34 2.41
CA VAL A 18 1.00 -1.18 2.53
C VAL A 18 0.25 -1.46 1.22
N PRO A 19 0.57 -0.82 0.07
CA PRO A 19 -0.11 -1.13 -1.18
C PRO A 19 0.15 -2.56 -1.64
N PHE A 20 1.34 -3.10 -1.39
CA PHE A 20 1.66 -4.49 -1.73
C PHE A 20 0.83 -5.50 -0.94
N CYS A 21 0.65 -5.28 0.36
CA CYS A 21 -0.25 -6.08 1.19
C CYS A 21 -1.71 -5.97 0.71
N GLY A 22 -2.17 -4.76 0.36
CA GLY A 22 -3.50 -4.56 -0.21
C GLY A 22 -3.71 -5.37 -1.50
N LEU A 23 -2.69 -5.44 -2.35
CA LEU A 23 -2.69 -6.25 -3.58
C LEU A 23 -2.80 -7.75 -3.28
N ILE A 24 -2.00 -8.26 -2.33
CA ILE A 24 -2.04 -9.68 -1.93
C ILE A 24 -3.43 -10.05 -1.38
N ILE A 25 -3.99 -9.23 -0.49
CA ILE A 25 -5.31 -9.47 0.10
C ILE A 25 -6.40 -9.46 -0.98
N SER A 26 -6.29 -8.58 -1.97
CA SER A 26 -7.21 -8.53 -3.10
C SER A 26 -7.17 -9.79 -3.94
N ILE A 27 -5.97 -10.28 -4.29
CA ILE A 27 -5.80 -11.54 -5.03
C ILE A 27 -6.40 -12.70 -4.24
N LEU A 28 -6.14 -12.78 -2.94
CA LEU A 28 -6.73 -13.80 -2.07
C LEU A 28 -8.27 -13.72 -2.05
N GLY A 29 -8.83 -12.50 -2.01
CA GLY A 29 -10.27 -12.28 -2.10
C GLY A 29 -10.86 -12.78 -3.42
N VAL A 30 -10.23 -12.45 -4.54
CA VAL A 30 -10.64 -12.95 -5.87
C VAL A 30 -10.58 -14.48 -5.92
N CYS A 31 -9.49 -15.08 -5.45
CA CYS A 31 -9.36 -16.54 -5.39
C CYS A 31 -10.43 -17.18 -4.50
N TYR A 32 -10.75 -16.58 -3.36
CA TYR A 32 -11.80 -17.07 -2.47
C TYR A 32 -13.18 -17.05 -3.16
N PHE A 33 -13.56 -15.92 -3.77
CA PHE A 33 -14.87 -15.80 -4.42
C PHE A 33 -15.00 -16.68 -5.67
N MET A 34 -13.97 -16.71 -6.54
CA MET A 34 -14.00 -17.52 -7.76
C MET A 34 -13.90 -19.02 -7.48
N TRP A 35 -13.00 -19.45 -6.59
CA TRP A 35 -12.68 -20.87 -6.41
C TRP A 35 -13.48 -21.54 -5.29
N TRP A 36 -13.67 -20.86 -4.16
CA TRP A 36 -14.30 -21.45 -2.98
C TRP A 36 -15.80 -21.18 -2.93
N SER A 37 -16.20 -19.94 -3.19
CA SER A 37 -17.61 -19.54 -3.14
C SER A 37 -18.36 -19.86 -4.44
N GLY A 38 -17.64 -20.02 -5.56
CA GLY A 38 -18.22 -20.18 -6.90
C GLY A 38 -18.99 -18.94 -7.39
N ASP A 39 -18.88 -17.83 -6.66
CA ASP A 39 -19.72 -16.65 -6.84
C ASP A 39 -18.99 -15.63 -7.72
N HIS A 40 -19.45 -15.50 -8.97
CA HIS A 40 -18.85 -14.63 -9.98
C HIS A 40 -19.56 -13.27 -10.05
N SER A 41 -20.30 -12.93 -8.99
CA SER A 41 -21.03 -11.67 -8.90
C SER A 41 -20.08 -10.47 -9.01
N THR A 42 -20.49 -9.46 -9.77
CA THR A 42 -19.75 -8.20 -9.92
C THR A 42 -19.51 -7.51 -8.58
N GLY A 43 -20.40 -7.72 -7.59
CA GLY A 43 -20.23 -7.20 -6.23
C GLY A 43 -19.04 -7.81 -5.48
N ALA A 44 -18.79 -9.11 -5.64
CA ALA A 44 -17.66 -9.80 -5.03
C ALA A 44 -16.31 -9.33 -5.61
N LEU A 45 -16.28 -9.10 -6.92
CA LEU A 45 -15.15 -8.49 -7.62
C LEU A 45 -14.85 -7.09 -7.08
N ILE A 46 -15.87 -6.22 -6.98
CA ILE A 46 -15.70 -4.87 -6.43
C ILE A 46 -15.20 -4.94 -4.98
N TYR A 47 -15.75 -5.82 -4.16
CA TYR A 47 -15.34 -5.98 -2.77
C TYR A 47 -13.88 -6.41 -2.64
N SER A 48 -13.44 -7.33 -3.51
CA SER A 48 -12.05 -7.79 -3.56
C SER A 48 -11.06 -6.71 -4.02
N LEU A 49 -11.51 -5.67 -4.73
CA LEU A 49 -10.66 -4.55 -5.20
C LEU A 49 -10.45 -3.46 -4.14
N ILE A 50 -11.33 -3.37 -3.14
CA ILE A 50 -11.26 -2.36 -2.07
C ILE A 50 -9.91 -2.35 -1.33
N PRO A 51 -9.32 -3.51 -0.94
CA PRO A 51 -8.01 -3.55 -0.29
C PRO A 51 -6.88 -2.94 -1.14
N VAL A 52 -6.92 -3.09 -2.47
CA VAL A 52 -5.95 -2.46 -3.37
C VAL A 52 -6.14 -0.95 -3.39
N ALA A 53 -7.38 -0.51 -3.59
CA ALA A 53 -7.70 0.91 -3.65
C ALA A 53 -7.31 1.64 -2.36
N MET A 54 -7.63 1.04 -1.20
CA MET A 54 -7.20 1.51 0.12
C MET A 54 -5.67 1.53 0.24
N GLY A 55 -4.99 0.45 -0.12
CA GLY A 55 -3.53 0.36 -0.05
C GLY A 55 -2.84 1.44 -0.87
N VAL A 56 -3.35 1.73 -2.07
CA VAL A 56 -2.85 2.81 -2.93
C VAL A 56 -3.14 4.18 -2.31
N LEU A 57 -4.35 4.43 -1.81
CA LEU A 57 -4.68 5.70 -1.15
C LEU A 57 -3.76 6.01 0.04
N ILE A 58 -3.44 5.00 0.85
CA ILE A 58 -2.57 5.14 2.02
C ILE A 58 -1.10 5.40 1.59
N SER A 59 -0.69 4.93 0.41
CA SER A 59 0.67 5.13 -0.10
C SER A 59 0.97 6.55 -0.59
N ILE A 60 -0.07 7.30 -1.01
CA ILE A 60 0.05 8.68 -1.54
C ILE A 60 0.69 9.65 -0.52
N PRO A 61 0.21 9.75 0.73
CA PRO A 61 0.86 10.60 1.73
C PRO A 61 2.29 10.14 2.06
N GLY A 62 2.57 8.83 1.98
CA GLY A 62 3.92 8.28 2.12
C GLY A 62 4.89 8.78 1.05
N TRP A 63 4.43 8.87 -0.21
CA TRP A 63 5.21 9.45 -1.32
C TRP A 63 5.52 10.93 -1.10
N PHE A 64 4.55 11.70 -0.61
CA PHE A 64 4.75 13.12 -0.29
C PHE A 64 5.79 13.30 0.82
N TRP A 65 5.67 12.54 1.91
CA TRP A 65 6.66 12.58 2.99
C TRP A 65 8.06 12.15 2.55
N LYS A 66 8.15 11.16 1.66
CA LYS A 66 9.45 10.75 1.07
C LYS A 66 10.11 11.91 0.32
N ARG A 67 9.35 12.61 -0.54
CA ARG A 67 9.87 13.76 -1.29
C ARG A 67 10.33 14.89 -0.36
N GLU A 68 9.53 15.24 0.64
CA GLU A 68 9.87 16.30 1.59
C GLU A 68 11.10 15.94 2.45
N ALA A 69 11.23 14.69 2.87
CA ALA A 69 12.40 14.21 3.61
C ALA A 69 13.68 14.29 2.75
N GLN A 70 13.62 13.85 1.49
CA GLN A 70 14.75 13.93 0.57
C GLN A 70 15.13 15.38 0.21
N LYS A 71 14.16 16.29 0.14
CA LYS A 71 14.41 17.72 -0.09
C LYS A 71 15.15 18.34 1.10
N ASN A 72 14.72 18.07 2.33
CA ASN A 72 15.39 18.57 3.55
C ASN A 72 16.80 18.00 3.74
N ASP A 73 17.04 16.74 3.38
CA ASP A 73 18.37 16.15 3.50
C ASP A 73 19.33 16.68 2.41
N ASN A 74 18.83 17.09 1.23
CA ASN A 74 19.65 17.75 0.19
C ASN A 74 19.96 19.22 0.52
N ASP A 75 19.04 19.94 1.18
CA ASP A 75 19.23 21.34 1.58
C ASP A 75 20.27 21.49 2.70
N LYS A 76 20.45 20.44 3.50
CA LYS A 76 21.43 20.37 4.60
C LYS A 76 22.82 19.87 4.20
N LYS A 77 23.06 19.62 2.91
CA LYS A 77 24.30 19.04 2.38
C LYS A 77 25.10 20.07 1.61
#